data_AF-E8N8B3-F1
#
_entry.id   AF-E8N8B3-F1
#
_cell.length_a   1.000
_cell.length_b   1.000
_cell.length_c   1.000
_cell.angle_alpha   90.00
_cell.angle_beta   90.00
_cell.angle_gamma   90.00
#
_symmetry.space_group_name_H-M   'P 1'
#
loop_
_entity.id
_entity.type
_entity.pdbx_description
1 polymer ?
#
loop_
_entity_poly.entity_id
_entity_poly.type
_entity_poly.pdbx_seq_one_letter_code
_entity_poly.pdbx_strand_id
1 'polypeptide(L)'
;MNSRPRRAPSARLLSAALVATATLGTLGFGASAANAAADPALQPALTAQDHAITDVPGLVNGRELGSFTGAAGQTVNASRLLRTESLDKITSAGAQTLASEYHVDLVIDLRTPAQVAAKPDVAIPGAQTVNISMFGSDGNYNDDTAMYHDLVDKGYESPSSPGVMVSAYAQILELLSTHTSGTVLIHCSHGMDRTGTVLDLLYRILGVSSPDILHDYLLSNTQLGVTWATPDLLQGTFEGDVAKKYGGLDAYIAKTIGVSADEAAALRTRFLVSNDATASAIRVGGVDVPLDTAATAGGATVTVPIAALAASDVQVTTSSAAATSAVTVSGQTATITITAQDGTTTKVYTVAVSAPALTLAGGTDLVVGSSVHLSGAGFAAGASYDVVVHSTPTVIGRVTAAADGSVAADLTLPASLATGAHTLFLADAQGNAVSAALPITVSAATVGTTAAAGPSVATGGTLLAQPAQPAPWPGIALGALGVMLLAAVVVLRVARARRAR
;
A
#
# COMPACT_ATOMS: atom_id res chain seq x y z
N MET A 1 -39.51 89.48 -5.06
CA MET A 1 -38.35 90.24 -5.60
C MET A 1 -37.08 89.69 -4.96
N ASN A 2 -36.14 89.13 -5.73
CA ASN A 2 -34.90 89.75 -6.25
C ASN A 2 -33.72 89.60 -5.26
N SER A 3 -32.53 89.13 -5.65
CA SER A 3 -32.10 88.60 -6.96
C SER A 3 -30.79 87.77 -6.86
N ARG A 4 -30.58 86.83 -7.80
CA ARG A 4 -29.33 86.06 -8.02
C ARG A 4 -28.28 86.92 -8.83
N PRO A 5 -27.22 86.36 -9.46
CA PRO A 5 -25.93 85.96 -8.87
C PRO A 5 -24.70 86.52 -9.65
N ARG A 6 -23.47 86.09 -9.31
CA ARG A 6 -22.31 86.06 -10.23
C ARG A 6 -21.61 84.70 -10.07
N ARG A 7 -21.52 83.83 -11.09
CA ARG A 7 -20.83 83.87 -12.40
C ARG A 7 -19.30 83.71 -12.29
N ALA A 8 -18.80 82.59 -12.84
CA ALA A 8 -17.41 82.38 -13.23
C ALA A 8 -17.14 82.99 -14.63
N PRO A 9 -15.87 83.01 -15.06
CA PRO A 9 -15.52 82.77 -16.46
C PRO A 9 -14.49 81.65 -16.62
N SER A 10 -14.57 80.93 -17.75
CA SER A 10 -13.52 80.05 -18.25
C SER A 10 -12.71 80.75 -19.34
N ALA A 11 -11.41 80.45 -19.42
CA ALA A 11 -10.53 80.86 -20.52
C ALA A 11 -9.76 79.64 -21.06
N ARG A 12 -9.41 79.68 -22.35
CA ARG A 12 -8.82 78.53 -23.07
C ARG A 12 -7.32 78.74 -23.34
N LEU A 13 -6.59 77.62 -23.22
CA LEU A 13 -5.48 77.16 -24.08
C LEU A 13 -4.64 78.20 -24.85
N LEU A 14 -3.33 78.16 -24.61
CA LEU A 14 -2.34 78.24 -25.70
C LEU A 14 -1.16 77.30 -25.38
N SER A 15 -0.64 76.63 -26.41
CA SER A 15 0.31 75.52 -26.27
C SER A 15 1.76 75.98 -26.43
N ALA A 16 2.66 75.40 -25.63
CA ALA A 16 4.09 75.39 -25.90
C ALA A 16 4.61 73.97 -25.68
N ALA A 17 5.13 73.33 -26.74
CA ALA A 17 5.71 72.00 -26.65
C ALA A 17 7.21 72.10 -26.37
N LEU A 18 7.70 71.37 -25.37
CA LEU A 18 9.12 71.10 -25.20
C LEU A 18 9.30 69.60 -24.97
N VAL A 19 10.03 68.95 -25.88
CA VAL A 19 10.29 67.50 -25.79
C VAL A 19 11.41 67.27 -24.78
N ALA A 20 11.09 66.56 -23.71
CA ALA A 20 12.08 65.99 -22.78
C ALA A 20 11.85 64.47 -22.71
N THR A 21 12.89 63.70 -23.00
CA THR A 21 12.84 62.23 -23.07
C THR A 21 12.69 61.61 -21.68
N ALA A 22 11.52 61.05 -21.39
CA ALA A 22 11.30 60.26 -20.17
C ALA A 22 11.86 58.84 -20.35
N THR A 23 12.94 58.50 -19.65
CA THR A 23 13.37 57.12 -19.47
C THR A 23 12.44 56.41 -18.49
N LEU A 24 12.07 55.15 -18.78
CA LEU A 24 11.23 54.36 -17.89
C LEU A 24 12.02 53.96 -16.63
N GLY A 25 11.80 54.65 -15.53
CA GLY A 25 12.13 54.19 -14.19
C GLY A 25 10.93 53.46 -13.59
N THR A 26 10.94 52.13 -13.57
CA THR A 26 9.88 51.34 -12.92
C THR A 26 9.98 51.46 -11.40
N LEU A 27 9.25 52.41 -10.82
CA LEU A 27 9.00 52.46 -9.38
C LEU A 27 8.09 51.29 -9.00
N GLY A 28 8.70 50.14 -8.71
CA GLY A 28 8.00 48.99 -8.18
C GLY A 28 7.41 49.32 -6.81
N PHE A 29 6.11 49.09 -6.63
CA PHE A 29 5.46 49.13 -5.33
C PHE A 29 5.95 47.94 -4.51
N GLY A 30 7.09 48.11 -3.85
CA GLY A 30 7.60 47.18 -2.85
C GLY A 30 6.66 47.14 -1.66
N ALA A 31 5.66 46.27 -1.73
CA ALA A 31 4.84 45.92 -0.58
C ALA A 31 5.75 45.27 0.47
N SER A 32 6.21 46.08 1.43
CA SER A 32 7.01 45.61 2.57
C SER A 32 6.10 44.88 3.57
N ALA A 33 5.50 43.78 3.11
CA ALA A 33 5.04 42.74 4.01
C ALA A 33 6.25 42.31 4.84
N ALA A 34 6.24 42.65 6.12
CA ALA A 34 7.20 42.11 7.05
C ALA A 34 6.83 40.63 7.24
N ASN A 35 7.41 39.76 6.41
CA ASN A 35 7.41 38.34 6.69
C ASN A 35 8.11 38.16 8.04
N ALA A 36 7.32 38.04 9.11
CA ALA A 36 7.75 37.29 10.28
C ALA A 36 8.31 35.97 9.76
N ALA A 37 9.49 35.59 10.21
CA ALA A 37 10.04 34.29 9.84
C ALA A 37 9.04 33.23 10.30
N ALA A 38 8.53 32.43 9.37
CA ALA A 38 7.58 31.37 9.64
C ALA A 38 8.12 30.51 10.80
N ASP A 39 7.42 30.48 11.93
CA ASP A 39 7.79 29.61 13.03
C ASP A 39 7.45 28.18 12.62
N PRO A 40 8.44 27.30 12.35
CA PRO A 40 8.15 25.97 11.81
C PRO A 40 7.43 25.07 12.81
N ALA A 41 7.36 25.46 14.10
CA ALA A 41 6.58 24.77 15.12
C ALA A 41 5.10 25.18 15.14
N LEU A 42 4.73 26.32 14.53
CA LEU A 42 3.34 26.80 14.40
C LEU A 42 2.83 26.78 12.96
N GLN A 43 3.71 26.74 11.97
CA GLN A 43 3.40 26.63 10.54
C GLN A 43 4.07 25.38 9.95
N PRO A 44 3.55 24.16 10.23
CA PRO A 44 4.06 22.93 9.63
C PRO A 44 3.88 22.95 8.11
N ALA A 45 4.88 22.46 7.38
CA ALA A 45 4.84 22.43 5.93
C ALA A 45 3.84 21.37 5.41
N LEU A 46 3.05 21.74 4.41
CA LEU A 46 2.13 20.83 3.74
C LEU A 46 2.86 19.68 3.04
N THR A 47 2.30 18.49 3.19
CA THR A 47 2.73 17.22 2.61
C THR A 47 1.62 16.61 1.74
N ALA A 48 1.92 15.49 1.06
CA ALA A 48 0.90 14.75 0.34
C ALA A 48 -0.15 14.09 1.26
N GLN A 49 0.15 13.86 2.55
CA GLN A 49 -0.79 13.25 3.51
C GLN A 49 -1.81 14.25 4.07
N ASP A 50 -1.66 15.54 3.75
CA ASP A 50 -2.50 16.63 4.26
C ASP A 50 -3.63 17.05 3.31
N HIS A 51 -3.67 16.48 2.10
CA HIS A 51 -4.78 16.57 1.13
C HIS A 51 -5.35 18.00 0.94
N ALA A 52 -4.45 19.00 0.81
CA ALA A 52 -4.82 20.40 0.65
C ALA A 52 -5.52 20.70 -0.68
N ILE A 53 -6.69 21.34 -0.59
CA ILE A 53 -7.55 21.68 -1.73
C ILE A 53 -7.10 23.04 -2.26
N THR A 54 -6.42 23.03 -3.41
CA THR A 54 -5.74 24.19 -4.01
C THR A 54 -6.29 24.58 -5.40
N ASP A 55 -7.25 23.82 -5.91
CA ASP A 55 -7.89 23.95 -7.22
C ASP A 55 -9.26 24.65 -7.18
N VAL A 56 -9.91 24.71 -6.00
CA VAL A 56 -11.18 25.43 -5.76
C VAL A 56 -10.94 26.95 -5.68
N PRO A 57 -11.26 27.76 -6.71
CA PRO A 57 -10.77 29.14 -6.76
C PRO A 57 -11.56 30.04 -5.81
N GLY A 58 -10.83 30.66 -4.88
CA GLY A 58 -11.36 31.50 -3.79
C GLY A 58 -11.35 30.83 -2.40
N LEU A 59 -10.96 29.56 -2.33
CA LEU A 59 -10.69 28.81 -1.10
C LEU A 59 -9.20 28.93 -0.72
N VAL A 60 -8.89 28.83 0.58
CA VAL A 60 -7.53 29.03 1.12
C VAL A 60 -7.17 27.97 2.17
N ASN A 61 -8.03 27.75 3.18
CA ASN A 61 -7.83 26.79 4.27
C ASN A 61 -8.62 25.48 4.04
N GLY A 62 -8.82 25.13 2.77
CA GLY A 62 -9.47 23.88 2.37
C GLY A 62 -8.53 22.68 2.40
N ARG A 63 -9.00 21.57 2.97
CA ARG A 63 -8.39 20.23 2.85
C ARG A 63 -9.41 19.12 3.11
N GLU A 64 -9.12 17.92 2.63
CA GLU A 64 -9.78 16.69 3.11
C GLU A 64 -9.31 16.36 4.55
N LEU A 65 -9.72 15.21 5.12
CA LEU A 65 -9.04 14.70 6.32
C LEU A 65 -7.62 14.25 5.98
N GLY A 66 -6.69 14.41 6.93
CA GLY A 66 -5.34 13.88 6.77
C GLY A 66 -5.34 12.35 6.75
N SER A 67 -4.52 11.74 5.88
CA SER A 67 -4.38 10.28 5.74
C SER A 67 -3.53 9.69 6.89
N PHE A 68 -3.99 9.87 8.11
CA PHE A 68 -3.35 9.45 9.35
C PHE A 68 -3.66 7.99 9.72
N THR A 69 -2.85 7.41 10.60
CA THR A 69 -3.13 6.11 11.22
C THR A 69 -4.11 6.28 12.37
N GLY A 70 -5.25 5.58 12.31
CA GLY A 70 -6.27 5.51 13.35
C GLY A 70 -6.31 4.17 14.08
N ALA A 71 -7.49 3.86 14.63
CA ALA A 71 -7.75 2.68 15.44
C ALA A 71 -7.38 1.37 14.72
N ALA A 72 -6.84 0.42 15.48
CA ALA A 72 -6.33 -0.87 14.98
C ALA A 72 -5.26 -0.77 13.85
N GLY A 73 -4.70 0.43 13.61
CA GLY A 73 -3.76 0.67 12.52
C GLY A 73 -4.42 0.98 11.17
N GLN A 74 -5.75 1.08 11.11
CA GLN A 74 -6.47 1.47 9.89
C GLN A 74 -6.13 2.90 9.46
N THR A 75 -6.24 3.20 8.17
CA THR A 75 -5.93 4.53 7.62
C THR A 75 -7.20 5.40 7.59
N VAL A 76 -7.09 6.69 7.92
CA VAL A 76 -8.22 7.64 7.81
C VAL A 76 -8.58 7.85 6.34
N ASN A 77 -9.88 7.81 6.04
CA ASN A 77 -10.43 8.01 4.71
C ASN A 77 -10.63 9.51 4.44
N ALA A 78 -9.61 10.14 3.83
CA ALA A 78 -9.56 11.56 3.50
C ALA A 78 -10.86 12.08 2.86
N SER A 79 -11.24 11.49 1.73
CA SER A 79 -12.31 11.94 0.81
C SER A 79 -13.75 11.70 1.30
N ARG A 80 -13.99 11.85 2.61
CA ARG A 80 -15.31 11.74 3.25
C ARG A 80 -15.74 12.97 4.02
N LEU A 81 -14.81 13.84 4.37
CA LEU A 81 -15.05 15.10 5.07
C LEU A 81 -14.00 16.15 4.64
N LEU A 82 -14.46 17.28 4.13
CA LEU A 82 -13.65 18.47 3.88
C LEU A 82 -13.74 19.41 5.08
N ARG A 83 -12.61 20.02 5.48
CA ARG A 83 -12.60 21.19 6.38
C ARG A 83 -12.19 22.44 5.61
N THR A 84 -12.90 23.55 5.81
CA THR A 84 -12.63 24.83 5.12
C THR A 84 -12.91 26.07 5.97
N GLU A 85 -12.47 27.24 5.53
CA GLU A 85 -13.05 28.53 5.94
C GLU A 85 -14.44 28.78 5.31
N SER A 86 -15.07 29.92 5.61
CA SER A 86 -16.40 30.22 5.05
C SER A 86 -16.38 30.40 3.53
N LEU A 87 -17.49 30.02 2.91
CA LEU A 87 -17.66 29.99 1.46
C LEU A 87 -18.19 31.34 0.92
N ASP A 88 -18.00 32.44 1.68
CA ASP A 88 -18.36 33.82 1.31
C ASP A 88 -17.44 34.40 0.21
N LYS A 89 -16.36 33.70 -0.13
CA LYS A 89 -15.33 34.14 -1.08
C LYS A 89 -15.05 33.18 -2.24
N ILE A 90 -15.59 31.96 -2.21
CA ILE A 90 -15.38 31.03 -3.33
C ILE A 90 -16.04 31.59 -4.60
N THR A 91 -15.42 31.35 -5.75
CA THR A 91 -16.03 31.69 -7.03
C THR A 91 -17.15 30.69 -7.37
N SER A 92 -18.04 31.04 -8.31
CA SER A 92 -19.02 30.09 -8.86
C SER A 92 -18.34 28.89 -9.54
N ALA A 93 -17.11 29.04 -10.01
CA ALA A 93 -16.29 27.92 -10.49
C ALA A 93 -15.86 27.01 -9.32
N GLY A 94 -15.39 27.58 -8.20
CA GLY A 94 -15.05 26.81 -7.00
C GLY A 94 -16.24 26.08 -6.40
N ALA A 95 -17.42 26.72 -6.36
CA ALA A 95 -18.66 26.06 -5.96
C ALA A 95 -19.01 24.87 -6.89
N GLN A 96 -18.72 24.99 -8.19
CA GLN A 96 -18.88 23.89 -9.13
C GLN A 96 -17.84 22.77 -8.91
N THR A 97 -16.56 23.09 -8.68
CA THR A 97 -15.51 22.11 -8.36
C THR A 97 -15.86 21.28 -7.11
N LEU A 98 -16.35 21.94 -6.06
CA LEU A 98 -16.80 21.28 -4.82
C LEU A 98 -17.96 20.30 -5.08
N ALA A 99 -18.85 20.61 -6.02
CA ALA A 99 -19.95 19.72 -6.41
C ALA A 99 -19.54 18.59 -7.35
N SER A 100 -18.73 18.86 -8.39
CA SER A 100 -18.43 17.89 -9.45
C SER A 100 -17.21 17.02 -9.17
N GLU A 101 -16.15 17.54 -8.57
CA GLU A 101 -14.91 16.78 -8.33
C GLU A 101 -14.84 16.23 -6.91
N TYR A 102 -15.25 17.03 -5.91
CA TYR A 102 -15.25 16.63 -4.49
C TYR A 102 -16.56 16.00 -4.01
N HIS A 103 -17.61 16.01 -4.85
CA HIS A 103 -18.93 15.42 -4.57
C HIS A 103 -19.56 15.87 -3.24
N VAL A 104 -19.40 17.15 -2.87
CA VAL A 104 -19.98 17.72 -1.65
C VAL A 104 -21.51 17.74 -1.77
N ASP A 105 -22.18 16.94 -0.93
CA ASP A 105 -23.64 16.83 -0.86
C ASP A 105 -24.23 17.35 0.47
N LEU A 106 -23.40 17.59 1.49
CA LEU A 106 -23.79 18.22 2.74
C LEU A 106 -22.75 19.27 3.19
N VAL A 107 -23.22 20.49 3.48
CA VAL A 107 -22.45 21.60 4.08
C VAL A 107 -22.93 21.84 5.52
N ILE A 108 -22.00 21.79 6.48
CA ILE A 108 -22.23 22.09 7.90
C ILE A 108 -21.55 23.43 8.23
N ASP A 109 -22.36 24.48 8.40
CA ASP A 109 -21.89 25.81 8.76
C ASP A 109 -21.95 26.03 10.28
N LEU A 110 -20.79 26.24 10.91
CA LEU A 110 -20.62 26.44 12.35
C LEU A 110 -20.69 27.92 12.79
N ARG A 111 -21.11 28.83 11.91
CA ARG A 111 -21.22 30.27 12.18
C ARG A 111 -22.47 30.66 12.96
N THR A 112 -22.47 31.83 13.58
CA THR A 112 -23.69 32.40 14.19
C THR A 112 -24.61 32.95 13.12
N PRO A 113 -25.95 32.98 13.31
CA PRO A 113 -26.87 33.55 12.33
C PRO A 113 -26.52 34.97 11.89
N ALA A 114 -25.92 35.78 12.79
CA ALA A 114 -25.39 37.10 12.47
C ALA A 114 -24.14 37.06 11.57
N GLN A 115 -23.22 36.10 11.77
CA GLN A 115 -22.08 35.88 10.88
C GLN A 115 -22.52 35.41 9.49
N VAL A 116 -23.49 34.50 9.41
CA VAL A 116 -24.08 34.03 8.13
C VAL A 116 -24.78 35.17 7.39
N ALA A 117 -25.62 35.94 8.08
CA ALA A 117 -26.33 37.08 7.47
C ALA A 117 -25.40 38.20 6.98
N ALA A 118 -24.25 38.40 7.64
CA ALA A 118 -23.24 39.38 7.23
C ALA A 118 -22.34 38.90 6.08
N LYS A 119 -22.19 37.59 5.92
CA LYS A 119 -21.30 36.93 4.94
C LYS A 119 -21.94 35.63 4.42
N PRO A 120 -23.00 35.71 3.61
CA PRO A 120 -23.67 34.52 3.09
C PRO A 120 -22.72 33.74 2.17
N ASP A 121 -22.78 32.41 2.28
CA ASP A 121 -21.98 31.51 1.45
C ASP A 121 -22.48 31.45 0.01
N VAL A 122 -21.57 31.16 -0.92
CA VAL A 122 -21.93 30.73 -2.27
C VAL A 122 -22.41 29.27 -2.20
N ALA A 123 -23.68 29.05 -2.53
CA ALA A 123 -24.30 27.72 -2.47
C ALA A 123 -23.63 26.72 -3.43
N ILE A 124 -23.36 25.51 -2.92
CA ILE A 124 -22.77 24.40 -3.68
C ILE A 124 -23.89 23.68 -4.48
N PRO A 125 -23.79 23.55 -5.81
CA PRO A 125 -24.83 22.91 -6.62
C PRO A 125 -25.14 21.47 -6.18
N GLY A 126 -26.38 21.23 -5.74
CA GLY A 126 -26.86 19.90 -5.33
C GLY A 126 -26.64 19.56 -3.85
N ALA A 127 -25.87 20.34 -3.10
CA ALA A 127 -25.65 20.11 -1.68
C ALA A 127 -26.82 20.64 -0.81
N GLN A 128 -27.08 19.95 0.30
CA GLN A 128 -27.86 20.49 1.42
C GLN A 128 -26.94 21.36 2.30
N THR A 129 -27.45 22.45 2.87
CA THR A 129 -26.75 23.25 3.89
C THR A 129 -27.49 23.20 5.22
N VAL A 130 -26.76 22.97 6.31
CA VAL A 130 -27.27 22.95 7.69
C VAL A 130 -26.39 23.88 8.55
N ASN A 131 -27.00 24.87 9.19
CA ASN A 131 -26.29 25.74 10.14
C ASN A 131 -26.42 25.18 11.56
N ILE A 132 -25.33 24.63 12.11
CA ILE A 132 -25.25 24.18 13.50
C ILE A 132 -24.36 25.16 14.26
N SER A 133 -24.98 26.22 14.77
CA SER A 133 -24.22 27.29 15.39
C SER A 133 -23.69 26.91 16.78
N MET A 134 -22.41 26.57 16.86
CA MET A 134 -21.73 26.20 18.10
C MET A 134 -21.87 27.27 19.20
N PHE A 135 -21.81 28.57 18.84
CA PHE A 135 -21.99 29.68 19.80
C PHE A 135 -23.43 30.21 19.91
N GLY A 136 -24.40 29.61 19.22
CA GLY A 136 -25.78 30.10 19.17
C GLY A 136 -25.88 31.50 18.55
N SER A 137 -26.44 32.46 19.29
CA SER A 137 -26.46 33.88 18.88
C SER A 137 -25.13 34.59 19.12
N ASP A 138 -24.36 34.18 20.14
CA ASP A 138 -23.39 35.04 20.83
C ASP A 138 -21.95 34.54 20.61
N GLY A 139 -21.42 34.80 19.42
CA GLY A 139 -20.11 34.33 18.95
C GLY A 139 -19.12 35.44 18.57
N ASN A 140 -19.02 36.50 19.38
CA ASN A 140 -18.05 37.58 19.20
C ASN A 140 -17.09 37.65 20.39
N TYR A 141 -15.85 37.20 20.19
CA TYR A 141 -14.78 37.18 21.19
C TYR A 141 -13.65 38.11 20.77
N ASN A 142 -12.98 38.72 21.76
CA ASN A 142 -11.79 39.57 21.56
C ASN A 142 -10.51 38.92 22.14
N ASP A 143 -10.63 37.68 22.63
CA ASP A 143 -9.57 36.84 23.21
C ASP A 143 -9.90 35.40 22.84
N ASP A 144 -8.97 34.73 22.17
CA ASP A 144 -9.15 33.34 21.74
C ASP A 144 -9.09 32.38 22.94
N THR A 145 -8.39 32.72 24.03
CA THR A 145 -8.36 31.90 25.25
C THR A 145 -9.75 31.78 25.87
N ALA A 146 -10.45 32.91 26.06
CA ALA A 146 -11.85 32.95 26.46
C ALA A 146 -12.78 32.20 25.48
N MET A 147 -12.51 32.27 24.16
CA MET A 147 -13.26 31.49 23.18
C MET A 147 -13.04 29.98 23.35
N TYR A 148 -11.82 29.51 23.61
CA TYR A 148 -11.54 28.08 23.77
C TYR A 148 -12.07 27.52 25.10
N HIS A 149 -12.13 28.33 26.17
CA HIS A 149 -12.91 27.97 27.37
C HIS A 149 -14.41 27.81 27.06
N ASP A 150 -15.02 28.75 26.33
CA ASP A 150 -16.43 28.64 25.91
C ASP A 150 -16.64 27.46 24.95
N LEU A 151 -15.68 27.13 24.07
CA LEU A 151 -15.74 25.96 23.18
C LEU A 151 -15.81 24.63 23.92
N VAL A 152 -15.42 24.54 25.19
CA VAL A 152 -15.59 23.29 25.95
C VAL A 152 -17.09 23.02 26.16
N ASP A 153 -17.84 23.95 26.74
CA ASP A 153 -19.21 23.64 27.19
C ASP A 153 -20.16 24.84 27.39
N LYS A 154 -19.97 25.98 26.68
CA LYS A 154 -20.83 27.19 26.83
C LYS A 154 -22.33 26.87 26.94
N GLY A 155 -22.90 27.21 28.10
CA GLY A 155 -24.30 27.02 28.46
C GLY A 155 -24.64 25.66 29.09
N TYR A 156 -23.67 24.78 29.34
CA TYR A 156 -23.90 23.48 29.97
C TYR A 156 -24.23 23.63 31.47
N GLU A 157 -25.37 23.08 31.87
CA GLU A 157 -25.80 23.01 33.27
C GLU A 157 -25.84 21.56 33.77
N SER A 158 -26.28 20.62 32.92
CA SER A 158 -26.49 19.21 33.24
C SER A 158 -26.66 18.35 31.98
N PRO A 159 -26.64 17.01 32.04
CA PRO A 159 -26.97 16.17 30.87
C PRO A 159 -28.38 16.41 30.30
N SER A 160 -29.31 16.92 31.11
CA SER A 160 -30.66 17.34 30.70
C SER A 160 -30.76 18.80 30.20
N SER A 161 -29.70 19.58 30.35
CA SER A 161 -29.56 20.95 29.85
C SER A 161 -28.09 21.14 29.41
N PRO A 162 -27.70 20.52 28.28
CA PRO A 162 -26.29 20.39 27.89
C PRO A 162 -25.68 21.66 27.28
N GLY A 163 -26.44 22.76 27.17
CA GLY A 163 -25.94 23.99 26.55
C GLY A 163 -25.80 23.90 25.04
N VAL A 164 -25.34 25.00 24.42
CA VAL A 164 -25.29 25.10 22.95
C VAL A 164 -24.11 24.34 22.36
N MET A 165 -22.96 24.33 23.03
CA MET A 165 -21.73 23.70 22.54
C MET A 165 -21.85 22.17 22.49
N VAL A 166 -22.22 21.54 23.60
CA VAL A 166 -22.34 20.08 23.69
C VAL A 166 -23.46 19.57 22.78
N SER A 167 -24.58 20.32 22.69
CA SER A 167 -25.65 20.04 21.71
C SER A 167 -25.16 20.11 20.27
N ALA A 168 -24.31 21.09 19.93
CA ALA A 168 -23.74 21.23 18.59
C ALA A 168 -22.79 20.07 18.27
N TYR A 169 -21.86 19.73 19.18
CA TYR A 169 -20.97 18.58 18.99
C TYR A 169 -21.74 17.27 18.77
N ALA A 170 -22.80 17.02 19.55
CA ALA A 170 -23.64 15.84 19.40
C ALA A 170 -24.31 15.81 18.01
N GLN A 171 -24.98 16.89 17.60
CA GLN A 171 -25.65 16.96 16.29
C GLN A 171 -24.67 16.82 15.12
N ILE A 172 -23.45 17.36 15.24
CA ILE A 172 -22.44 17.27 14.18
C ILE A 172 -21.91 15.84 14.07
N LEU A 173 -21.60 15.18 15.19
CA LEU A 173 -21.12 13.78 15.19
C LEU A 173 -22.22 12.81 14.75
N GLU A 174 -23.47 13.04 15.16
CA GLU A 174 -24.64 12.28 14.68
C GLU A 174 -24.79 12.40 13.15
N LEU A 175 -24.75 13.62 12.59
CA LEU A 175 -24.79 13.84 11.14
C LEU A 175 -23.60 13.18 10.42
N LEU A 176 -22.38 13.32 10.95
CA LEU A 176 -21.19 12.68 10.37
C LEU A 176 -21.26 11.15 10.42
N SER A 177 -21.98 10.56 11.38
CA SER A 177 -22.20 9.12 11.47
C SER A 177 -23.29 8.60 10.52
N THR A 178 -24.35 9.40 10.29
CA THR A 178 -25.57 8.99 9.58
C THR A 178 -25.61 9.38 8.10
N HIS A 179 -24.95 10.47 7.71
CA HIS A 179 -24.91 10.97 6.33
C HIS A 179 -24.00 10.08 5.45
N THR A 180 -24.47 8.91 5.07
CA THR A 180 -23.68 7.87 4.39
C THR A 180 -23.42 8.11 2.90
N SER A 181 -24.07 9.11 2.29
CA SER A 181 -23.77 9.56 0.92
C SER A 181 -22.57 10.50 0.84
N GLY A 182 -22.13 10.75 -0.40
CA GLY A 182 -21.19 11.79 -0.83
C GLY A 182 -20.05 12.14 0.12
N THR A 183 -19.83 13.46 0.24
CA THR A 183 -18.76 14.12 0.97
C THR A 183 -19.37 15.25 1.78
N VAL A 184 -19.07 15.28 3.09
CA VAL A 184 -19.48 16.40 3.94
C VAL A 184 -18.42 17.51 3.85
N LEU A 185 -18.83 18.78 3.87
CA LEU A 185 -17.94 19.93 4.06
C LEU A 185 -18.31 20.61 5.36
N ILE A 186 -17.36 20.77 6.28
CA ILE A 186 -17.56 21.47 7.57
C ILE A 186 -16.68 22.73 7.64
N HIS A 187 -17.29 23.85 8.03
CA HIS A 187 -16.60 25.13 8.07
C HIS A 187 -17.07 26.04 9.20
N CYS A 188 -16.25 27.04 9.53
CA CYS A 188 -16.67 28.16 10.36
C CYS A 188 -16.30 29.47 9.66
N SER A 189 -15.82 30.50 10.39
CA SER A 189 -15.37 31.76 9.77
C SER A 189 -13.97 31.65 9.14
N HIS A 190 -13.06 30.90 9.78
CA HIS A 190 -11.68 30.70 9.30
C HIS A 190 -11.31 29.23 9.11
N GLY A 191 -12.20 28.28 9.43
CA GLY A 191 -11.92 26.84 9.31
C GLY A 191 -10.95 26.29 10.35
N MET A 192 -10.72 27.03 11.44
CA MET A 192 -9.64 26.78 12.39
C MET A 192 -10.15 26.29 13.75
N ASP A 193 -10.93 27.09 14.48
CA ASP A 193 -11.17 26.90 15.93
C ASP A 193 -12.37 25.98 16.23
N ARG A 194 -13.57 26.46 15.90
CA ARG A 194 -14.82 25.69 15.92
C ARG A 194 -14.71 24.42 15.08
N THR A 195 -14.09 24.56 13.90
CA THR A 195 -13.83 23.44 12.99
C THR A 195 -12.81 22.48 13.60
N GLY A 196 -11.67 22.98 14.11
CA GLY A 196 -10.60 22.17 14.69
C GLY A 196 -11.02 21.38 15.92
N THR A 197 -11.82 21.96 16.82
CA THR A 197 -12.35 21.23 17.99
C THR A 197 -13.34 20.13 17.60
N VAL A 198 -14.11 20.28 16.53
CA VAL A 198 -14.90 19.16 15.95
C VAL A 198 -13.99 18.08 15.37
N LEU A 199 -12.94 18.47 14.62
CA LEU A 199 -12.02 17.50 14.02
C LEU A 199 -11.17 16.76 15.07
N ASP A 200 -10.74 17.40 16.16
CA ASP A 200 -10.10 16.75 17.30
C ASP A 200 -11.00 15.65 17.89
N LEU A 201 -12.25 15.98 18.25
CA LEU A 201 -13.21 15.01 18.77
C LEU A 201 -13.47 13.86 17.77
N LEU A 202 -13.57 14.14 16.47
CA LEU A 202 -13.70 13.12 15.43
C LEU A 202 -12.44 12.23 15.35
N TYR A 203 -11.27 12.82 15.16
CA TYR A 203 -10.00 12.09 15.09
C TYR A 203 -9.73 11.25 16.35
N ARG A 204 -10.14 11.74 17.52
CA ARG A 204 -10.11 10.99 18.78
C ARG A 204 -11.01 9.75 18.74
N ILE A 205 -12.24 9.88 18.22
CA ILE A 205 -13.12 8.72 17.97
C ILE A 205 -12.46 7.76 16.96
N LEU A 206 -11.84 8.28 15.90
CA LEU A 206 -11.13 7.48 14.89
C LEU A 206 -9.82 6.85 15.40
N GLY A 207 -9.32 7.26 16.58
CA GLY A 207 -8.12 6.70 17.21
C GLY A 207 -6.80 7.23 16.67
N VAL A 208 -6.80 8.41 16.06
CA VAL A 208 -5.62 9.10 15.53
C VAL A 208 -4.75 9.65 16.68
N SER A 209 -3.45 9.84 16.44
CA SER A 209 -2.52 10.30 17.48
C SER A 209 -2.65 11.81 17.76
N SER A 210 -2.45 12.20 19.02
CA SER A 210 -2.50 13.61 19.45
C SER A 210 -1.51 14.53 18.68
N PRO A 211 -0.27 14.09 18.34
CA PRO A 211 0.60 14.82 17.41
C PRO A 211 0.01 15.05 16.01
N ASP A 212 -0.69 14.06 15.43
CA ASP A 212 -1.28 14.19 14.09
C ASP A 212 -2.49 15.14 14.10
N ILE A 213 -3.30 15.10 15.17
CA ILE A 213 -4.40 16.03 15.43
C ILE A 213 -3.88 17.47 15.54
N LEU A 214 -2.79 17.67 16.31
CA LEU A 214 -2.15 18.97 16.45
C LEU A 214 -1.59 19.46 15.11
N HIS A 215 -0.99 18.58 14.30
CA HIS A 215 -0.51 18.91 12.96
C HIS A 215 -1.65 19.38 12.04
N ASP A 216 -2.75 18.63 11.91
CA ASP A 216 -3.91 19.07 11.12
C ASP A 216 -4.49 20.41 11.60
N TYR A 217 -4.54 20.64 12.92
CA TYR A 217 -4.97 21.92 13.47
C TYR A 217 -4.01 23.07 13.09
N LEU A 218 -2.69 22.86 13.21
CA LEU A 218 -1.68 23.87 12.88
C LEU A 218 -1.52 24.11 11.36
N LEU A 219 -1.92 23.18 10.48
CA LEU A 219 -1.97 23.44 9.03
C LEU A 219 -2.80 24.68 8.66
N SER A 220 -3.79 25.06 9.47
CA SER A 220 -4.57 26.28 9.25
C SER A 220 -3.75 27.56 9.40
N ASN A 221 -2.68 27.58 10.21
CA ASN A 221 -1.71 28.67 10.21
C ASN A 221 -0.95 28.75 8.89
N THR A 222 -0.48 27.59 8.38
CA THR A 222 0.26 27.49 7.11
C THR A 222 -0.59 27.91 5.93
N GLN A 223 -1.84 27.44 5.84
CA GLN A 223 -2.75 27.75 4.74
C GLN A 223 -3.24 29.20 4.76
N LEU A 224 -3.57 29.76 5.94
CA LEU A 224 -4.01 31.16 6.05
C LEU A 224 -2.86 32.18 6.06
N GLY A 225 -1.61 31.74 6.25
CA GLY A 225 -0.44 32.63 6.38
C GLY A 225 -0.37 33.37 7.71
N VAL A 226 -0.86 32.76 8.80
CA VAL A 226 -1.01 33.35 10.14
C VAL A 226 -0.37 32.48 11.22
N THR A 227 -0.36 32.93 12.48
CA THR A 227 0.12 32.16 13.65
C THR A 227 -0.88 32.29 14.81
N TRP A 228 -2.16 32.04 14.53
CA TRP A 228 -3.27 32.19 15.48
C TRP A 228 -3.58 30.87 16.20
N ALA A 229 -3.58 29.75 15.46
CA ALA A 229 -3.64 28.43 16.08
C ALA A 229 -2.36 28.15 16.89
N THR A 230 -2.50 27.60 18.09
CA THR A 230 -1.35 27.20 18.93
C THR A 230 -1.64 25.91 19.70
N PRO A 231 -0.62 25.12 20.07
CA PRO A 231 -0.82 23.95 20.93
C PRO A 231 -1.47 24.28 22.28
N ASP A 232 -1.30 25.51 22.78
CA ASP A 232 -1.86 25.95 24.06
C ASP A 232 -3.37 26.24 23.97
N LEU A 233 -3.89 26.66 22.81
CA LEU A 233 -5.32 26.79 22.58
C LEU A 233 -6.00 25.41 22.49
N LEU A 234 -5.58 24.55 21.56
CA LEU A 234 -6.22 23.24 21.40
C LEU A 234 -5.93 22.32 22.59
N GLN A 235 -4.66 22.07 22.90
CA GLN A 235 -4.27 21.01 23.85
C GLN A 235 -4.15 21.53 25.29
N GLY A 236 -3.62 22.75 25.47
CA GLY A 236 -3.50 23.39 26.79
C GLY A 236 -4.84 23.82 27.39
N THR A 237 -5.70 24.43 26.55
CA THR A 237 -6.97 25.03 26.95
C THR A 237 -8.15 24.09 26.70
N PHE A 238 -8.48 23.72 25.46
CA PHE A 238 -9.65 22.88 25.17
C PHE A 238 -9.50 21.44 25.69
N GLU A 239 -8.53 20.66 25.21
CA GLU A 239 -8.29 19.29 25.74
C GLU A 239 -7.99 19.34 27.25
N GLY A 240 -7.23 20.35 27.69
CA GLY A 240 -6.85 20.53 29.08
C GLY A 240 -8.04 20.80 30.02
N ASP A 241 -9.01 21.63 29.64
CA ASP A 241 -10.21 21.89 30.44
C ASP A 241 -11.21 20.73 30.33
N VAL A 242 -11.32 20.08 29.17
CA VAL A 242 -12.04 18.79 29.04
C VAL A 242 -11.45 17.75 30.01
N ALA A 243 -10.12 17.68 30.13
CA ALA A 243 -9.45 16.80 31.10
C ALA A 243 -9.76 17.19 32.56
N LYS A 244 -9.68 18.48 32.91
CA LYS A 244 -9.96 18.98 34.28
C LYS A 244 -11.42 18.79 34.70
N LYS A 245 -12.38 19.02 33.79
CA LYS A 245 -13.82 19.10 34.10
C LYS A 245 -14.59 17.79 33.86
N TYR A 246 -14.20 17.02 32.85
CA TYR A 246 -14.91 15.80 32.43
C TYR A 246 -14.08 14.51 32.50
N GLY A 247 -12.79 14.60 32.86
CA GLY A 247 -11.90 13.45 33.03
C GLY A 247 -11.25 12.95 31.74
N GLY A 248 -11.23 13.78 30.68
CA GLY A 248 -10.55 13.53 29.41
C GLY A 248 -11.50 13.35 28.23
N LEU A 249 -10.99 13.52 27.00
CA LEU A 249 -11.76 13.49 25.76
C LEU A 249 -12.67 12.26 25.66
N ASP A 250 -12.17 11.05 25.94
CA ASP A 250 -12.94 9.80 25.84
C ASP A 250 -14.17 9.79 26.76
N ALA A 251 -14.04 10.37 27.96
CA ALA A 251 -15.13 10.48 28.93
C ALA A 251 -16.10 11.61 28.55
N TYR A 252 -15.60 12.72 28.02
CA TYR A 252 -16.40 13.84 27.53
C TYR A 252 -17.26 13.44 26.33
N ILE A 253 -16.65 12.80 25.32
CA ILE A 253 -17.33 12.24 24.14
C ILE A 253 -18.43 11.26 24.56
N ALA A 254 -18.10 10.23 25.34
CA ALA A 254 -19.05 9.15 25.65
C ALA A 254 -20.10 9.48 26.73
N LYS A 255 -19.92 10.54 27.54
CA LYS A 255 -20.81 10.83 28.70
C LYS A 255 -21.36 12.25 28.76
N THR A 256 -20.72 13.22 28.12
CA THR A 256 -21.15 14.63 28.14
C THR A 256 -21.78 15.00 26.81
N ILE A 257 -21.08 14.75 25.69
CA ILE A 257 -21.67 14.81 24.35
C ILE A 257 -22.68 13.66 24.17
N GLY A 258 -22.36 12.47 24.70
CA GLY A 258 -23.27 11.32 24.71
C GLY A 258 -23.12 10.37 23.53
N VAL A 259 -22.01 10.48 22.77
CA VAL A 259 -21.72 9.64 21.60
C VAL A 259 -21.76 8.17 21.99
N SER A 260 -22.62 7.41 21.33
CA SER A 260 -22.82 5.99 21.66
C SER A 260 -21.71 5.09 21.13
N ALA A 261 -21.60 3.87 21.66
CA ALA A 261 -20.64 2.89 21.13
C ALA A 261 -20.93 2.51 19.66
N ASP A 262 -22.20 2.45 19.28
CA ASP A 262 -22.64 2.13 17.92
C ASP A 262 -22.40 3.29 16.95
N GLU A 263 -22.60 4.54 17.40
CA GLU A 263 -22.27 5.77 16.65
C GLU A 263 -20.76 5.93 16.46
N ALA A 264 -19.96 5.71 17.50
CA ALA A 264 -18.51 5.66 17.40
C ALA A 264 -18.02 4.54 16.46
N ALA A 265 -18.74 3.41 16.40
CA ALA A 265 -18.49 2.37 15.42
C ALA A 265 -18.88 2.79 14.00
N ALA A 266 -20.03 3.45 13.81
CA ALA A 266 -20.49 3.96 12.51
C ALA A 266 -19.52 5.03 11.95
N LEU A 267 -19.05 5.96 12.78
CA LEU A 267 -18.01 6.93 12.43
C LEU A 267 -16.72 6.22 11.97
N ARG A 268 -16.27 5.18 12.69
CA ARG A 268 -15.11 4.37 12.27
C ARG A 268 -15.37 3.63 10.96
N THR A 269 -16.55 3.04 10.75
CA THR A 269 -16.93 2.38 9.49
C THR A 269 -16.99 3.34 8.31
N ARG A 270 -17.35 4.62 8.52
CA ARG A 270 -17.34 5.65 7.48
C ARG A 270 -15.92 6.17 7.17
N PHE A 271 -15.15 6.47 8.22
CA PHE A 271 -13.92 7.27 8.11
C PHE A 271 -12.60 6.48 8.30
N LEU A 272 -12.63 5.17 8.53
CA LEU A 272 -11.44 4.31 8.49
C LEU A 272 -11.54 3.30 7.35
N VAL A 273 -10.47 3.19 6.55
CA VAL A 273 -10.30 2.15 5.52
C VAL A 273 -9.28 1.11 5.99
N SER A 274 -9.46 -0.14 5.55
CA SER A 274 -8.57 -1.23 5.94
C SER A 274 -7.20 -1.13 5.25
N ASN A 275 -6.13 -1.21 6.03
CA ASN A 275 -4.75 -1.37 5.56
C ASN A 275 -4.35 -2.86 5.40
N ASP A 276 -5.30 -3.80 5.54
CA ASP A 276 -5.04 -5.23 5.38
C ASP A 276 -4.79 -5.61 3.90
N ALA A 277 -3.51 -5.60 3.53
CA ALA A 277 -3.00 -6.09 2.25
C ALA A 277 -2.70 -7.60 2.25
N THR A 278 -3.24 -8.41 3.16
CA THR A 278 -2.91 -9.85 3.21
C THR A 278 -3.78 -10.71 2.29
N ALA A 279 -3.20 -11.81 1.82
CA ALA A 279 -3.93 -12.95 1.26
C ALA A 279 -4.46 -13.83 2.38
N SER A 280 -5.69 -14.34 2.22
CA SER A 280 -6.25 -15.45 2.98
C SER A 280 -5.97 -16.80 2.30
N ALA A 281 -5.85 -16.81 0.97
CA ALA A 281 -5.36 -17.94 0.17
C ALA A 281 -4.69 -17.48 -1.14
N ILE A 282 -3.70 -18.25 -1.60
CA ILE A 282 -3.17 -18.18 -2.98
C ILE A 282 -3.05 -19.62 -3.47
N ARG A 283 -3.52 -19.89 -4.69
CA ARG A 283 -3.37 -21.17 -5.38
C ARG A 283 -2.72 -20.98 -6.75
N VAL A 284 -1.90 -21.93 -7.17
CA VAL A 284 -1.34 -21.98 -8.52
C VAL A 284 -1.62 -23.35 -9.14
N GLY A 285 -2.34 -23.37 -10.26
CA GLY A 285 -2.82 -24.61 -10.90
C GLY A 285 -3.64 -25.52 -9.98
N GLY A 286 -4.31 -24.96 -8.97
CA GLY A 286 -5.07 -25.67 -7.95
C GLY A 286 -4.28 -26.09 -6.70
N VAL A 287 -2.96 -25.93 -6.66
CA VAL A 287 -2.11 -26.23 -5.49
C VAL A 287 -2.06 -25.02 -4.55
N ASP A 288 -2.32 -25.24 -3.26
CA ASP A 288 -2.21 -24.21 -2.20
C ASP A 288 -0.77 -23.75 -1.96
N VAL A 289 -0.57 -22.43 -1.89
CA VAL A 289 0.74 -21.81 -1.68
C VAL A 289 0.99 -21.53 -0.18
N PRO A 290 2.15 -21.92 0.38
CA PRO A 290 2.56 -21.53 1.74
C PRO A 290 2.76 -20.00 1.86
N LEU A 291 1.74 -19.29 2.33
CA LEU A 291 1.68 -17.83 2.33
C LEU A 291 2.81 -17.15 3.12
N ASP A 292 3.20 -17.70 4.27
CA ASP A 292 4.30 -17.17 5.09
C ASP A 292 5.63 -17.23 4.35
N THR A 293 5.89 -18.32 3.61
CA THR A 293 7.10 -18.48 2.79
C THR A 293 7.06 -17.59 1.55
N ALA A 294 5.89 -17.50 0.89
CA ALA A 294 5.67 -16.67 -0.29
C ALA A 294 5.83 -15.17 0.01
N ALA A 295 5.50 -14.72 1.21
CA ALA A 295 5.70 -13.34 1.67
C ALA A 295 7.16 -12.99 2.03
N THR A 296 8.11 -13.94 1.95
CA THR A 296 9.53 -13.67 2.16
C THR A 296 10.23 -13.25 0.86
N ALA A 297 11.40 -12.62 0.98
CA ALA A 297 12.26 -12.30 -0.15
C ALA A 297 12.78 -13.53 -0.93
N GLY A 298 12.65 -14.74 -0.39
CA GLY A 298 12.96 -15.99 -1.11
C GLY A 298 11.78 -16.54 -1.93
N GLY A 299 10.55 -16.10 -1.63
CA GLY A 299 9.32 -16.68 -2.18
C GLY A 299 9.05 -18.12 -1.74
N ALA A 300 7.90 -18.64 -2.16
CA ALA A 300 7.57 -20.07 -2.08
C ALA A 300 7.86 -20.75 -3.42
N THR A 301 8.04 -22.07 -3.39
CA THR A 301 8.04 -22.91 -4.59
C THR A 301 6.92 -23.94 -4.49
N VAL A 302 6.15 -24.10 -5.56
CA VAL A 302 5.09 -25.13 -5.67
C VAL A 302 5.32 -25.99 -6.91
N THR A 303 5.03 -27.28 -6.79
CA THR A 303 5.18 -28.24 -7.90
C THR A 303 3.86 -28.45 -8.61
N VAL A 304 3.78 -28.09 -9.89
CA VAL A 304 2.52 -28.00 -10.66
C VAL A 304 2.80 -28.37 -12.13
N PRO A 305 1.95 -29.17 -12.81
CA PRO A 305 2.23 -29.68 -14.17
C PRO A 305 1.89 -28.64 -15.25
N ILE A 306 2.50 -27.46 -15.17
CA ILE A 306 2.27 -26.32 -16.07
C ILE A 306 3.53 -26.07 -16.91
N ALA A 307 3.41 -26.22 -18.23
CA ALA A 307 4.51 -26.06 -19.17
C ALA A 307 5.02 -24.60 -19.29
N ALA A 308 4.12 -23.63 -19.21
CA ALA A 308 4.41 -22.20 -19.19
C ALA A 308 3.37 -21.49 -18.32
N LEU A 309 3.82 -20.84 -17.24
CA LEU A 309 2.95 -20.20 -16.26
C LEU A 309 2.24 -18.97 -16.85
N ALA A 310 0.93 -18.88 -16.62
CA ALA A 310 0.11 -17.72 -16.96
C ALA A 310 -0.56 -17.13 -15.71
N ALA A 311 -0.93 -15.85 -15.78
CA ALA A 311 -1.65 -15.18 -14.69
C ALA A 311 -3.04 -15.80 -14.42
N SER A 312 -3.63 -16.49 -15.40
CA SER A 312 -4.86 -17.29 -15.27
C SER A 312 -4.74 -18.47 -14.31
N ASP A 313 -3.53 -18.96 -14.09
CA ASP A 313 -3.28 -20.17 -13.30
C ASP A 313 -3.19 -19.83 -11.80
N VAL A 314 -3.06 -18.55 -11.48
CA VAL A 314 -2.91 -18.00 -10.13
C VAL A 314 -4.25 -17.48 -9.63
N GLN A 315 -4.80 -18.13 -8.61
CA GLN A 315 -6.01 -17.72 -7.92
C GLN A 315 -5.64 -17.06 -6.59
N VAL A 316 -6.13 -15.86 -6.34
CA VAL A 316 -5.85 -15.08 -5.13
C VAL A 316 -7.16 -14.85 -4.38
N THR A 317 -7.13 -15.04 -3.07
CA THR A 317 -8.21 -14.61 -2.16
C THR A 317 -7.59 -13.69 -1.12
N THR A 318 -8.06 -12.46 -1.05
CA THR A 318 -7.63 -11.48 -0.05
C THR A 318 -8.24 -11.78 1.32
N SER A 319 -7.65 -11.25 2.38
CA SER A 319 -8.24 -11.26 3.73
C SER A 319 -9.31 -10.18 3.87
N SER A 320 -9.06 -8.99 3.32
CA SER A 320 -10.04 -7.92 3.16
C SER A 320 -10.75 -8.00 1.80
N ALA A 321 -12.08 -8.03 1.80
CA ALA A 321 -12.89 -7.98 0.57
C ALA A 321 -12.83 -6.63 -0.17
N ALA A 322 -12.23 -5.61 0.46
CA ALA A 322 -12.00 -4.29 -0.14
C ALA A 322 -10.54 -4.08 -0.60
N ALA A 323 -9.66 -5.07 -0.40
CA ALA A 323 -8.32 -5.09 -0.99
C ALA A 323 -8.37 -5.58 -2.45
N THR A 324 -7.39 -5.19 -3.25
CA THR A 324 -7.24 -5.57 -4.66
C THR A 324 -5.97 -6.38 -4.87
N SER A 325 -5.92 -7.25 -5.88
CA SER A 325 -4.76 -8.09 -6.18
C SER A 325 -4.35 -8.01 -7.65
N ALA A 326 -3.08 -7.73 -7.91
CA ALA A 326 -2.46 -7.81 -9.23
C ALA A 326 -1.50 -9.00 -9.29
N VAL A 327 -1.58 -9.79 -10.36
CA VAL A 327 -0.66 -10.90 -10.65
C VAL A 327 0.20 -10.53 -11.85
N THR A 328 1.52 -10.64 -11.69
CA THR A 328 2.49 -10.53 -12.79
C THR A 328 3.29 -11.82 -12.89
N VAL A 329 3.68 -12.23 -14.09
CA VAL A 329 4.42 -13.48 -14.31
C VAL A 329 5.66 -13.20 -15.15
N SER A 330 6.78 -13.80 -14.74
CA SER A 330 8.08 -13.73 -15.43
C SER A 330 8.72 -15.11 -15.44
N GLY A 331 8.73 -15.75 -16.61
CA GLY A 331 9.05 -17.18 -16.71
C GLY A 331 8.09 -18.02 -15.85
N GLN A 332 8.64 -18.93 -15.05
CA GLN A 332 7.87 -19.77 -14.12
C GLN A 332 7.67 -19.12 -12.73
N THR A 333 7.85 -17.81 -12.58
CA THR A 333 7.63 -17.10 -11.31
C THR A 333 6.46 -16.14 -11.42
N ALA A 334 5.48 -16.30 -10.54
CA ALA A 334 4.42 -15.32 -10.31
C ALA A 334 4.78 -14.40 -9.13
N THR A 335 4.56 -13.11 -9.33
CA THR A 335 4.62 -12.08 -8.29
C THR A 335 3.23 -11.50 -8.12
N ILE A 336 2.63 -11.74 -6.96
CA ILE A 336 1.30 -11.28 -6.57
C ILE A 336 1.48 -10.07 -5.65
N THR A 337 1.00 -8.91 -6.06
CA THR A 337 0.90 -7.72 -5.21
C THR A 337 -0.55 -7.56 -4.78
N ILE A 338 -0.79 -7.52 -3.47
CA ILE A 338 -2.07 -7.11 -2.89
C ILE A 338 -1.92 -5.68 -2.40
N THR A 339 -2.90 -4.84 -2.74
CA THR A 339 -3.04 -3.46 -2.26
C THR A 339 -4.27 -3.38 -1.38
N ALA A 340 -4.13 -2.81 -0.19
CA ALA A 340 -5.24 -2.65 0.75
C ALA A 340 -6.27 -1.60 0.28
N GLN A 341 -7.33 -1.41 1.06
CA GLN A 341 -8.40 -0.45 0.75
C GLN A 341 -7.91 1.01 0.82
N ASP A 342 -6.84 1.28 1.57
CA ASP A 342 -6.16 2.59 1.64
C ASP A 342 -5.34 2.95 0.37
N GLY A 343 -5.29 2.06 -0.63
CA GLY A 343 -4.59 2.27 -1.90
C GLY A 343 -3.07 2.39 -1.80
N THR A 344 -2.48 2.29 -0.61
CA THR A 344 -1.08 2.66 -0.33
C THR A 344 -0.33 1.56 0.41
N THR A 345 -0.98 0.88 1.36
CA THR A 345 -0.43 -0.31 2.00
C THR A 345 -0.44 -1.48 1.01
N THR A 346 0.73 -2.05 0.75
CA THR A 346 0.90 -3.17 -0.18
C THR A 346 1.67 -4.32 0.45
N LYS A 347 1.37 -5.55 0.01
CA LYS A 347 2.13 -6.75 0.36
C LYS A 347 2.36 -7.60 -0.88
N VAL A 348 3.59 -8.08 -1.03
CA VAL A 348 4.02 -8.89 -2.17
C VAL A 348 4.20 -10.34 -1.74
N TYR A 349 3.74 -11.26 -2.59
CA TYR A 349 3.91 -12.70 -2.46
C TYR A 349 4.57 -13.22 -3.74
N THR A 350 5.71 -13.90 -3.61
CA THR A 350 6.46 -14.46 -4.74
C THR A 350 6.32 -15.98 -4.76
N VAL A 351 5.97 -16.55 -5.91
CA VAL A 351 5.72 -17.99 -6.08
C VAL A 351 6.41 -18.50 -7.34
N ALA A 352 7.41 -19.35 -7.18
CA ALA A 352 8.03 -20.10 -8.27
C ALA A 352 7.28 -21.41 -8.51
N VAL A 353 7.15 -21.80 -9.78
CA VAL A 353 6.52 -23.07 -10.20
C VAL A 353 7.59 -24.03 -10.72
N SER A 354 7.78 -25.15 -10.03
CA SER A 354 8.60 -26.26 -10.51
C SER A 354 7.75 -27.30 -11.24
N ALA A 355 8.21 -27.75 -12.40
CA ALA A 355 7.58 -28.88 -13.07
C ALA A 355 7.85 -30.19 -12.28
N PRO A 356 6.85 -31.09 -12.12
CA PRO A 356 7.00 -32.41 -11.50
C PRO A 356 8.25 -33.19 -11.93
N ALA A 357 8.95 -33.78 -10.97
CA ALA A 357 10.08 -34.66 -11.24
C ALA A 357 9.60 -36.09 -11.61
N LEU A 358 10.36 -36.73 -12.48
CA LEU A 358 10.18 -38.14 -12.86
C LEU A 358 11.35 -38.98 -12.37
N THR A 359 11.09 -40.26 -12.07
CA THR A 359 12.09 -41.24 -11.67
C THR A 359 11.89 -42.56 -12.41
N LEU A 360 12.97 -43.32 -12.60
CA LEU A 360 12.97 -44.62 -13.26
C LEU A 360 13.55 -45.69 -12.33
N ALA A 361 12.85 -46.81 -12.15
CA ALA A 361 13.40 -47.94 -11.43
C ALA A 361 14.52 -48.59 -12.26
N GLY A 362 15.69 -48.79 -11.65
CA GLY A 362 16.88 -49.32 -12.32
C GLY A 362 17.90 -48.26 -12.77
N GLY A 363 17.53 -46.97 -12.77
CA GLY A 363 18.43 -45.86 -13.12
C GLY A 363 18.16 -45.24 -14.49
N THR A 364 19.09 -44.42 -14.96
CA THR A 364 18.97 -43.62 -16.20
C THR A 364 19.68 -44.23 -17.41
N ASP A 365 20.47 -45.30 -17.23
CA ASP A 365 21.13 -46.03 -18.31
C ASP A 365 20.26 -47.22 -18.72
N LEU A 366 19.68 -47.13 -19.91
CA LEU A 366 18.59 -47.98 -20.39
C LEU A 366 19.00 -48.73 -21.68
N VAL A 367 18.27 -49.79 -22.03
CA VAL A 367 18.55 -50.63 -23.21
C VAL A 367 17.33 -50.65 -24.13
N VAL A 368 17.53 -50.50 -25.44
CA VAL A 368 16.41 -50.58 -26.39
C VAL A 368 15.70 -51.94 -26.29
N GLY A 369 14.36 -51.93 -26.23
CA GLY A 369 13.54 -53.12 -26.00
C GLY A 369 13.38 -53.55 -24.54
N SER A 370 14.03 -52.91 -23.55
CA SER A 370 13.76 -53.20 -22.14
C SER A 370 12.46 -52.56 -21.66
N SER A 371 11.78 -53.22 -20.73
CA SER A 371 10.76 -52.59 -19.88
C SER A 371 11.42 -51.67 -18.85
N VAL A 372 10.81 -50.52 -18.63
CA VAL A 372 11.26 -49.47 -17.70
C VAL A 372 10.05 -49.01 -16.88
N HIS A 373 10.18 -49.02 -15.55
CA HIS A 373 9.13 -48.56 -14.65
C HIS A 373 9.33 -47.07 -14.34
N LEU A 374 8.44 -46.24 -14.87
CA LEU A 374 8.40 -44.79 -14.66
C LEU A 374 7.49 -44.47 -13.47
N SER A 375 7.91 -43.54 -12.59
CA SER A 375 7.01 -42.95 -11.59
C SER A 375 7.31 -41.47 -11.30
N GLY A 376 6.29 -40.76 -10.81
CA GLY A 376 6.36 -39.34 -10.43
C GLY A 376 5.11 -38.90 -9.66
N ALA A 377 5.09 -37.65 -9.17
CA ALA A 377 3.98 -37.11 -8.39
C ALA A 377 3.85 -35.59 -8.57
N GLY A 378 2.65 -35.06 -8.29
CA GLY A 378 2.31 -33.65 -8.51
C GLY A 378 1.66 -33.38 -9.86
N PHE A 379 0.98 -34.38 -10.44
CA PHE A 379 0.22 -34.25 -11.68
C PHE A 379 -1.28 -34.03 -11.41
N ALA A 380 -2.03 -33.53 -12.39
CA ALA A 380 -3.46 -33.25 -12.22
C ALA A 380 -4.25 -34.57 -12.19
N ALA A 381 -4.99 -34.83 -11.12
CA ALA A 381 -5.71 -36.09 -10.91
C ALA A 381 -6.65 -36.44 -12.08
N GLY A 382 -6.52 -37.66 -12.62
CA GLY A 382 -7.28 -38.14 -13.77
C GLY A 382 -6.83 -37.62 -15.14
N ALA A 383 -5.90 -36.65 -15.20
CA ALA A 383 -5.33 -36.21 -16.46
C ALA A 383 -4.45 -37.30 -17.08
N SER A 384 -4.41 -37.36 -18.41
CA SER A 384 -3.59 -38.31 -19.16
C SER A 384 -2.51 -37.59 -19.94
N TYR A 385 -1.30 -38.14 -19.90
CA TYR A 385 -0.08 -37.53 -20.41
C TYR A 385 0.67 -38.52 -21.31
N ASP A 386 1.21 -38.01 -22.41
CA ASP A 386 2.06 -38.81 -23.29
C ASP A 386 3.50 -38.84 -22.75
N VAL A 387 4.09 -40.04 -22.70
CA VAL A 387 5.46 -40.24 -22.24
C VAL A 387 6.37 -40.09 -23.43
N VAL A 388 7.17 -39.01 -23.46
CA VAL A 388 7.99 -38.64 -24.60
C VAL A 388 9.46 -38.88 -24.28
N VAL A 389 10.16 -39.60 -25.15
CA VAL A 389 11.62 -39.58 -25.23
C VAL A 389 12.04 -38.65 -26.36
N HIS A 390 13.02 -37.79 -26.09
CA HIS A 390 13.35 -36.66 -26.95
C HIS A 390 14.83 -36.63 -27.34
N SER A 391 15.06 -36.95 -28.61
CA SER A 391 16.19 -36.51 -29.44
C SER A 391 15.67 -36.21 -30.86
N THR A 392 14.83 -37.09 -31.37
CA THR A 392 13.59 -36.73 -32.09
C THR A 392 12.38 -37.11 -31.21
N PRO A 393 11.29 -36.31 -31.17
CA PRO A 393 10.16 -36.58 -30.27
C PRO A 393 9.49 -37.94 -30.56
N THR A 394 9.60 -38.87 -29.62
CA THR A 394 9.06 -40.23 -29.73
C THR A 394 8.17 -40.52 -28.53
N VAL A 395 6.86 -40.66 -28.75
CA VAL A 395 5.92 -41.11 -27.71
C VAL A 395 6.14 -42.61 -27.49
N ILE A 396 6.55 -42.99 -26.28
CA ILE A 396 6.79 -44.40 -25.90
C ILE A 396 5.61 -45.04 -25.15
N GLY A 397 4.62 -44.23 -24.76
CA GLY A 397 3.39 -44.69 -24.10
C GLY A 397 2.58 -43.51 -23.56
N ARG A 398 1.55 -43.83 -22.77
CA ARG A 398 0.67 -42.86 -22.11
C ARG A 398 0.44 -43.28 -20.67
N VAL A 399 0.40 -42.33 -19.74
CA VAL A 399 0.10 -42.54 -18.33
C VAL A 399 -1.06 -41.65 -17.90
N THR A 400 -1.91 -42.14 -17.00
CA THR A 400 -3.00 -41.37 -16.38
C THR A 400 -2.67 -41.16 -14.91
N ALA A 401 -2.78 -39.94 -14.42
CA ALA A 401 -2.53 -39.63 -13.02
C ALA A 401 -3.66 -40.17 -12.13
N ALA A 402 -3.29 -40.78 -11.00
CA ALA A 402 -4.23 -41.26 -10.00
C ALA A 402 -4.89 -40.10 -9.23
N ALA A 403 -5.83 -40.44 -8.34
CA ALA A 403 -6.62 -39.45 -7.57
C ALA A 403 -5.77 -38.58 -6.61
N ASP A 404 -4.55 -39.02 -6.29
CA ASP A 404 -3.56 -38.31 -5.47
C ASP A 404 -2.53 -37.51 -6.31
N GLY A 405 -2.66 -37.50 -7.63
CA GLY A 405 -1.71 -36.85 -8.54
C GLY A 405 -0.41 -37.63 -8.74
N SER A 406 -0.33 -38.90 -8.31
CA SER A 406 0.78 -39.80 -8.67
C SER A 406 0.63 -40.34 -10.09
N VAL A 407 1.76 -40.62 -10.74
CA VAL A 407 1.83 -41.35 -12.03
C VAL A 407 2.78 -42.53 -11.87
N ALA A 408 2.39 -43.68 -12.41
CA ALA A 408 3.23 -44.87 -12.50
C ALA A 408 2.90 -45.64 -13.79
N ALA A 409 3.92 -46.12 -14.52
CA ALA A 409 3.74 -46.88 -15.75
C ALA A 409 4.94 -47.79 -16.06
N ASP A 410 4.65 -49.03 -16.43
CA ASP A 410 5.62 -49.94 -17.06
C ASP A 410 5.59 -49.76 -18.57
N LEU A 411 6.73 -49.35 -19.16
CA LEU A 411 6.85 -48.93 -20.54
C LEU A 411 7.99 -49.69 -21.24
N THR A 412 7.79 -50.14 -22.47
CA THR A 412 8.86 -50.80 -23.24
C THR A 412 9.51 -49.81 -24.20
N LEU A 413 10.83 -49.63 -24.10
CA LEU A 413 11.56 -48.74 -25.01
C LEU A 413 11.52 -49.27 -26.46
N PRO A 414 11.13 -48.47 -27.46
CA PRO A 414 11.10 -48.91 -28.85
C PRO A 414 12.46 -49.42 -29.34
N ALA A 415 12.48 -50.59 -29.99
CA ALA A 415 13.71 -51.15 -30.58
C ALA A 415 14.32 -50.29 -31.71
N SER A 416 13.55 -49.33 -32.24
CA SER A 416 13.96 -48.34 -33.25
C SER A 416 14.47 -47.02 -32.66
N LEU A 417 14.52 -46.87 -31.33
CA LEU A 417 15.02 -45.67 -30.68
C LEU A 417 16.55 -45.58 -30.86
N ALA A 418 17.05 -44.40 -31.23
CA ALA A 418 18.48 -44.19 -31.43
C ALA A 418 19.28 -44.38 -30.13
N THR A 419 20.51 -44.90 -30.22
CA THR A 419 21.42 -44.99 -29.08
C THR A 419 22.13 -43.66 -28.83
N GLY A 420 22.27 -43.25 -27.57
CA GLY A 420 22.89 -41.99 -27.18
C GLY A 420 22.23 -41.36 -25.95
N ALA A 421 22.48 -40.07 -25.73
CA ALA A 421 21.79 -39.30 -24.70
C ALA A 421 20.45 -38.75 -25.21
N HIS A 422 19.41 -38.83 -24.39
CA HIS A 422 18.07 -38.28 -24.63
C HIS A 422 17.55 -37.63 -23.35
N THR A 423 16.42 -36.92 -23.44
CA THR A 423 15.59 -36.62 -22.27
C THR A 423 14.26 -37.36 -22.32
N LEU A 424 13.70 -37.68 -21.15
CA LEU A 424 12.37 -38.24 -20.96
C LEU A 424 11.51 -37.24 -20.18
N PHE A 425 10.29 -36.98 -20.66
CA PHE A 425 9.32 -36.11 -19.99
C PHE A 425 7.87 -36.55 -20.24
N LEU A 426 6.94 -36.04 -19.43
CA LEU A 426 5.51 -36.13 -19.70
C LEU A 426 5.03 -34.90 -20.47
N ALA A 427 4.22 -35.13 -21.51
CA ALA A 427 3.59 -34.11 -22.32
C ALA A 427 2.07 -34.06 -22.11
N ASP A 428 1.48 -32.86 -22.22
CA ASP A 428 0.03 -32.69 -22.27
C ASP A 428 -0.56 -33.14 -23.64
N ALA A 429 -1.89 -33.02 -23.78
CA ALA A 429 -2.60 -33.38 -25.01
C ALA A 429 -2.30 -32.45 -26.22
N GLN A 430 -1.52 -31.39 -26.01
CA GLN A 430 -1.06 -30.42 -27.01
C GLN A 430 0.43 -30.63 -27.35
N GLY A 431 1.13 -31.50 -26.61
CA GLY A 431 2.55 -31.83 -26.80
C GLY A 431 3.51 -30.99 -25.96
N ASN A 432 3.03 -30.13 -25.05
CA ASN A 432 3.89 -29.31 -24.19
C ASN A 432 4.44 -30.13 -23.04
N ALA A 433 5.73 -29.96 -22.69
CA ALA A 433 6.35 -30.65 -21.57
C ALA A 433 5.82 -30.13 -20.22
N VAL A 434 5.21 -31.01 -19.43
CA VAL A 434 4.60 -30.70 -18.12
C VAL A 434 5.31 -31.40 -16.94
N SER A 435 6.46 -32.01 -17.19
CA SER A 435 7.39 -32.51 -16.17
C SER A 435 8.77 -31.91 -16.38
N ALA A 436 9.63 -31.98 -15.35
CA ALA A 436 11.05 -31.79 -15.54
C ALA A 436 11.59 -32.84 -16.54
N ALA A 437 12.57 -32.42 -17.35
CA ALA A 437 13.22 -33.29 -18.34
C ALA A 437 14.27 -34.18 -17.64
N LEU A 438 14.00 -35.49 -17.59
CA LEU A 438 14.92 -36.47 -16.99
C LEU A 438 15.95 -36.92 -18.04
N PRO A 439 17.26 -36.66 -17.86
CA PRO A 439 18.28 -37.17 -18.78
C PRO A 439 18.41 -38.70 -18.68
N ILE A 440 18.53 -39.36 -19.84
CA ILE A 440 18.71 -40.82 -19.95
C ILE A 440 19.76 -41.17 -21.01
N THR A 441 20.46 -42.28 -20.81
CA THR A 441 21.37 -42.87 -21.79
C THR A 441 20.73 -44.13 -22.37
N VAL A 442 20.63 -44.23 -23.70
CA VAL A 442 20.04 -45.40 -24.38
C VAL A 442 21.14 -46.18 -25.09
N SER A 443 21.30 -47.44 -24.70
CA SER A 443 22.28 -48.39 -25.27
C SER A 443 21.60 -49.42 -26.18
N ALA A 444 22.38 -49.96 -27.13
CA ALA A 444 21.93 -51.07 -27.98
C ALA A 444 21.72 -52.34 -27.14
N ALA A 445 20.73 -53.15 -27.50
CA ALA A 445 20.57 -54.48 -26.92
C ALA A 445 21.77 -55.36 -27.26
N THR A 446 22.42 -55.91 -26.23
CA THR A 446 23.62 -56.74 -26.40
C THR A 446 23.27 -58.05 -27.10
N VAL A 447 23.50 -58.11 -28.41
CA VAL A 447 23.30 -59.35 -29.19
C VAL A 447 24.35 -60.37 -28.75
N GLY A 448 23.97 -61.24 -27.81
CA GLY A 448 24.78 -62.35 -27.33
C GLY A 448 25.03 -63.36 -28.43
N THR A 449 26.13 -63.18 -29.17
CA THR A 449 26.58 -64.15 -30.17
C THR A 449 27.06 -65.42 -29.48
N THR A 450 26.17 -66.42 -29.41
CA THR A 450 26.51 -67.77 -28.96
C THR A 450 27.51 -68.39 -29.93
N ALA A 451 28.81 -68.21 -29.65
CA ALA A 451 29.89 -68.78 -30.44
C ALA A 451 29.77 -70.31 -30.46
N ALA A 452 29.51 -70.87 -31.64
CA ALA A 452 29.36 -72.32 -31.81
C ALA A 452 30.70 -73.02 -31.54
N ALA A 453 30.70 -73.97 -30.60
CA ALA A 453 31.89 -74.72 -30.24
C ALA A 453 32.30 -75.70 -31.36
N GLY A 454 33.42 -75.43 -32.03
CA GLY A 454 34.14 -76.37 -32.90
C GLY A 454 35.30 -77.02 -32.15
N PRO A 455 35.61 -78.31 -32.38
CA PRO A 455 36.46 -79.09 -31.47
C PRO A 455 37.96 -78.96 -31.74
N SER A 456 38.75 -79.04 -30.67
CA SER A 456 40.15 -79.47 -30.72
C SER A 456 40.42 -80.43 -29.55
N VAL A 457 41.31 -81.41 -29.75
CA VAL A 457 41.49 -82.54 -28.83
C VAL A 457 42.93 -82.61 -28.34
N ALA A 458 43.08 -82.61 -27.01
CA ALA A 458 44.21 -83.04 -26.19
C ALA A 458 45.66 -82.92 -26.72
N THR A 459 46.50 -82.28 -25.91
CA THR A 459 47.83 -82.87 -25.57
C THR A 459 48.25 -82.41 -24.18
N GLY A 460 48.70 -83.35 -23.33
CA GLY A 460 49.12 -83.06 -21.96
C GLY A 460 50.64 -82.85 -21.86
N GLY A 461 51.07 -81.94 -21.00
CA GLY A 461 52.48 -81.69 -20.69
C GLY A 461 52.63 -81.21 -19.25
N THR A 462 53.57 -81.78 -18.51
CA THR A 462 53.68 -81.67 -17.05
C THR A 462 54.92 -80.86 -16.65
N LEU A 463 54.82 -79.96 -15.65
CA LEU A 463 55.65 -79.92 -14.42
C LEU A 463 55.55 -78.59 -13.63
N LEU A 464 56.22 -78.57 -12.47
CA LEU A 464 56.10 -77.61 -11.36
C LEU A 464 57.35 -76.71 -11.24
N ALA A 465 57.20 -75.47 -10.78
CA ALA A 465 58.11 -74.82 -9.80
C ALA A 465 57.64 -73.41 -9.33
N GLN A 466 57.95 -73.10 -8.06
CA GLN A 466 57.89 -71.79 -7.37
C GLN A 466 59.29 -71.11 -7.37
N PRO A 467 59.53 -69.92 -6.74
CA PRO A 467 58.66 -68.84 -6.21
C PRO A 467 59.04 -67.44 -6.81
N ALA A 468 59.04 -66.35 -6.03
CA ALA A 468 59.12 -64.95 -6.50
C ALA A 468 59.96 -63.98 -5.62
N GLN A 469 60.08 -62.72 -6.06
CA GLN A 469 60.64 -61.51 -5.39
C GLN A 469 62.19 -61.38 -5.33
N PRO A 470 62.78 -60.16 -5.14
CA PRO A 470 62.21 -58.80 -5.01
C PRO A 470 62.78 -57.74 -6.00
N ALA A 471 62.43 -56.46 -5.81
CA ALA A 471 62.83 -55.29 -6.63
C ALA A 471 64.08 -54.52 -6.10
N PRO A 472 64.55 -53.49 -6.84
CA PRO A 472 64.97 -52.24 -6.18
C PRO A 472 64.53 -50.91 -6.86
N TRP A 473 64.60 -49.82 -6.09
CA TRP A 473 64.51 -48.38 -6.45
C TRP A 473 65.94 -47.80 -6.74
N PRO A 474 66.26 -46.48 -6.89
CA PRO A 474 65.47 -45.21 -6.80
C PRO A 474 65.78 -44.09 -7.85
N GLY A 475 65.12 -42.92 -7.76
CA GLY A 475 65.71 -41.63 -8.22
C GLY A 475 64.79 -40.43 -8.59
N ILE A 476 64.83 -39.35 -7.79
CA ILE A 476 65.10 -37.91 -8.14
C ILE A 476 64.57 -37.34 -9.50
N ALA A 477 63.98 -36.14 -9.65
CA ALA A 477 63.44 -35.02 -8.81
C ALA A 477 62.74 -33.96 -9.77
N LEU A 478 62.32 -32.70 -9.50
CA LEU A 478 62.24 -31.75 -8.35
C LEU A 478 61.31 -30.54 -8.72
N GLY A 479 60.63 -29.87 -7.76
CA GLY A 479 60.11 -28.47 -7.86
C GLY A 479 58.63 -28.26 -8.27
N ALA A 480 57.93 -27.17 -7.95
CA ALA A 480 58.20 -26.03 -7.02
C ALA A 480 56.92 -25.19 -6.70
N LEU A 481 56.99 -24.30 -5.69
CA LEU A 481 56.02 -23.24 -5.27
C LEU A 481 54.70 -23.67 -4.58
N GLY A 482 54.24 -22.91 -3.57
CA GLY A 482 52.93 -23.16 -2.89
C GLY A 482 52.70 -22.69 -1.42
N VAL A 483 53.59 -21.87 -0.83
CA VAL A 483 53.52 -21.09 0.45
C VAL A 483 52.36 -21.33 1.47
N MET A 484 52.73 -21.59 2.74
CA MET A 484 51.87 -21.73 3.95
C MET A 484 51.34 -20.36 4.48
N LEU A 485 50.60 -20.17 5.59
CA LEU A 485 50.25 -20.98 6.79
C LEU A 485 49.01 -20.33 7.50
N LEU A 486 48.45 -20.99 8.52
CA LEU A 486 47.41 -20.44 9.41
C LEU A 486 47.95 -19.36 10.36
N ALA A 487 47.19 -18.27 10.60
CA ALA A 487 47.09 -17.59 11.90
C ALA A 487 46.06 -16.42 11.88
N ALA A 488 44.87 -16.58 12.48
CA ALA A 488 43.98 -15.46 12.83
C ALA A 488 42.89 -15.86 13.86
N VAL A 489 43.20 -15.79 15.16
CA VAL A 489 42.18 -15.78 16.23
C VAL A 489 42.25 -14.44 16.93
N VAL A 490 41.26 -13.58 16.69
CA VAL A 490 41.22 -12.21 17.25
C VAL A 490 40.20 -12.14 18.37
N VAL A 491 40.72 -12.01 19.59
CA VAL A 491 39.95 -11.57 20.76
C VAL A 491 40.01 -10.04 20.82
N LEU A 492 38.88 -9.36 21.02
CA LEU A 492 38.83 -8.17 21.88
C LEU A 492 37.40 -7.86 22.36
N ARG A 493 37.28 -7.53 23.64
CA ARG A 493 36.07 -7.05 24.32
C ARG A 493 36.33 -5.65 24.86
N VAL A 494 35.30 -4.81 24.83
CA VAL A 494 35.15 -3.56 25.63
C VAL A 494 36.12 -2.42 25.32
N ALA A 495 35.57 -1.33 24.76
CA ALA A 495 35.94 0.04 25.10
C ALA A 495 34.63 0.86 25.28
N ARG A 496 34.57 1.73 26.29
CA ARG A 496 33.35 2.47 26.67
C ARG A 496 33.21 3.81 25.93
N ALA A 497 31.96 4.11 25.57
CA ALA A 497 31.30 5.42 25.46
C ALA A 497 32.10 6.73 25.62
N ARG A 498 31.90 7.67 24.67
CA ARG A 498 31.77 9.11 24.94
C ARG A 498 31.24 9.88 23.72
N ARG A 499 30.62 11.04 23.99
CA ARG A 499 29.94 11.98 23.06
C ARG A 499 28.58 11.48 22.53
N ALA A 500 27.45 12.15 22.72
CA ALA A 500 27.14 13.31 23.57
C ALA A 500 27.92 14.61 23.28
N ARG A 501 27.61 15.25 22.15
CA ARG A 501 27.51 16.71 22.00
C ARG A 501 26.64 17.03 20.80
#